data_AF-A0A7S0AN80-F1
#
_entry.id   AF-A0A7S0AN80-F1
#
_cell.length_a   1.000
_cell.length_b   1.000
_cell.length_c   1.000
_cell.angle_alpha   90.00
_cell.angle_beta   90.00
_cell.angle_gamma   90.00
#
_symmetry.space_group_name_H-M   'P 1'
#
loop_
_entity.id
_entity.type
_entity.pdbx_description
1 polymer ?
#
loop_
_entity_poly.entity_id
_entity_poly.type
_entity_poly.pdbx_seq_one_letter_code
_entity_poly.pdbx_strand_id
1 'polypeptide(L)'
;MHPPLDRPHPDCENEVDALRQCHATTSKVKFWACNEIKYAMDQCLKIEKQRMLTEMNKDFEEKRQREEDAFRDAVGQELTFDEYLKQDKEYLNAEKAAQDRRKANPDLFTRKANGS
;
A
#
# COMPACT_ATOMS: atom_id res chain seq x y z
N MET A 1 -1.09 -29.83 -4.72
CA MET A 1 0.11 -29.49 -5.51
C MET A 1 0.59 -28.12 -5.08
N HIS A 2 1.88 -27.96 -4.78
CA HIS A 2 2.49 -26.66 -4.44
C HIS A 2 2.83 -25.89 -5.74
N PRO A 3 2.93 -24.54 -5.69
CA PRO A 3 3.53 -23.77 -6.79
C PRO A 3 4.95 -24.25 -7.10
N PRO A 4 5.47 -24.05 -8.32
CA PRO A 4 6.83 -24.47 -8.67
C PRO A 4 7.87 -23.92 -7.68
N LEU A 5 8.67 -24.82 -7.12
CA LEU A 5 9.76 -24.53 -6.16
C LEU A 5 11.11 -24.42 -6.90
N ASP A 6 11.09 -23.85 -8.10
CA ASP A 6 12.25 -23.78 -9.00
C ASP A 6 13.31 -22.77 -8.53
N ARG A 7 12.94 -21.89 -7.59
CA ARG A 7 13.84 -20.92 -6.98
C ARG A 7 14.43 -21.47 -5.68
N PRO A 8 15.66 -21.08 -5.30
CA PRO A 8 16.24 -21.48 -4.04
C PRO A 8 15.44 -20.93 -2.86
N HIS A 9 15.29 -21.75 -1.82
CA HIS A 9 14.59 -21.45 -0.57
C HIS A 9 15.58 -21.67 0.59
N PRO A 10 16.51 -20.74 0.84
CA PRO A 10 17.61 -20.94 1.79
C PRO A 10 17.14 -21.26 3.21
N ASP A 11 15.96 -20.78 3.62
CA ASP A 11 15.43 -21.04 4.96
C ASP A 11 14.63 -22.35 5.04
N CYS A 12 14.16 -22.88 3.91
CA CYS A 12 13.18 -23.97 3.85
C CYS A 12 13.62 -25.15 2.96
N GLU A 13 14.92 -25.25 2.65
CA GLU A 13 15.46 -26.25 1.73
C GLU A 13 15.21 -27.68 2.23
N ASN A 14 15.29 -27.89 3.55
CA ASN A 14 15.06 -29.19 4.18
C ASN A 14 13.64 -29.71 3.95
N GLU A 15 12.65 -28.83 4.06
CA GLU A 15 11.22 -29.12 3.92
C GLU A 15 10.85 -29.37 2.46
N VAL A 16 11.49 -28.63 1.55
CA VAL A 16 11.38 -28.83 0.10
C VAL A 16 11.95 -30.20 -0.30
N ASP A 17 13.12 -30.55 0.22
CA ASP A 17 13.75 -31.84 -0.05
C ASP A 17 12.98 -33.01 0.57
N ALA A 18 12.43 -32.86 1.76
CA ALA A 18 11.53 -33.84 2.36
C ALA A 18 10.30 -34.10 1.48
N LEU A 19 9.72 -33.05 0.88
CA LEU A 19 8.58 -33.21 -0.02
C LEU A 19 8.98 -33.89 -1.34
N ARG A 20 10.15 -33.53 -1.90
CA ARG A 20 10.71 -34.20 -3.09
C ARG A 20 10.95 -35.69 -2.84
N GLN A 21 11.53 -36.04 -1.70
CA GLN A 21 11.74 -37.43 -1.29
C GLN A 21 10.42 -38.18 -1.10
N CYS A 22 9.41 -37.54 -0.51
CA CYS A 22 8.08 -38.15 -0.36
C CYS A 22 7.44 -38.43 -1.73
N HIS A 23 7.53 -37.50 -2.68
CA HIS A 23 7.03 -37.71 -4.04
C HIS A 23 7.85 -38.72 -4.85
N ALA A 24 9.14 -38.85 -4.59
CA ALA A 24 10.00 -39.84 -5.26
C ALA A 24 9.78 -41.27 -4.76
N THR A 25 9.44 -41.43 -3.48
CA THR A 25 9.26 -42.75 -2.82
C THR A 25 7.80 -43.22 -2.83
N THR A 26 6.84 -42.30 -2.85
CA THR A 26 5.42 -42.62 -2.74
C THR A 26 4.76 -42.72 -4.11
N SER A 27 4.04 -43.83 -4.34
CA SER A 27 3.19 -44.02 -5.51
C SER A 27 2.15 -42.89 -5.66
N LYS A 28 1.90 -42.46 -6.91
CA LYS A 28 0.87 -41.46 -7.27
C LYS A 28 -0.54 -41.79 -6.78
N VAL A 29 -0.78 -43.04 -6.36
CA VAL A 29 -2.07 -43.51 -5.81
C VAL A 29 -2.28 -43.03 -4.36
N LYS A 30 -1.22 -42.74 -3.61
CA LYS A 30 -1.28 -42.28 -2.20
C LYS A 30 -1.02 -40.78 -2.08
N PHE A 31 -1.84 -39.98 -2.77
CA PHE A 31 -1.66 -38.52 -2.84
C PHE A 31 -1.77 -37.81 -1.48
N TRP A 32 -2.39 -38.42 -0.47
CA TRP A 32 -2.53 -37.86 0.87
C TRP A 32 -1.34 -38.13 1.80
N ALA A 33 -0.44 -39.05 1.44
CA ALA A 33 0.62 -39.52 2.35
C ALA A 33 1.67 -38.44 2.64
N CYS A 34 1.82 -37.45 1.76
CA CYS A 34 2.77 -36.35 1.92
C CYS A 34 2.14 -35.07 2.50
N ASN A 35 0.89 -35.13 3.02
CA ASN A 35 0.17 -33.94 3.48
C ASN A 35 0.85 -33.24 4.66
N GLU A 36 1.38 -34.00 5.62
CA GLU A 36 2.07 -33.42 6.79
C GLU A 36 3.36 -32.69 6.39
N ILE A 37 4.15 -33.31 5.50
CA ILE A 37 5.38 -32.72 4.96
C ILE A 37 5.04 -31.48 4.14
N LYS A 38 3.98 -31.56 3.33
CA LYS A 38 3.46 -30.41 2.58
C LYS A 38 3.05 -29.27 3.53
N TYR A 39 2.36 -29.57 4.62
CA TYR A 39 1.91 -28.56 5.57
C TYR A 39 3.11 -27.88 6.25
N ALA A 40 4.11 -28.66 6.69
CA ALA A 40 5.33 -28.12 7.27
C ALA A 40 6.08 -27.20 6.28
N MET A 41 6.23 -27.64 5.03
CA MET A 41 6.83 -26.83 3.97
C MET A 41 6.05 -25.53 3.72
N ASP A 42 4.73 -25.60 3.58
CA ASP A 42 3.89 -24.41 3.35
C ASP A 42 4.04 -23.39 4.51
N GLN A 43 4.17 -23.85 5.75
CA GLN A 43 4.41 -22.97 6.90
C GLN A 43 5.77 -22.28 6.82
N CYS A 44 6.83 -23.04 6.50
CA CYS A 44 8.16 -22.46 6.36
C CYS A 44 8.19 -21.40 5.24
N LEU A 45 7.67 -21.74 4.06
CA LEU A 45 7.64 -20.83 2.91
C LEU A 45 6.82 -19.56 3.19
N LYS A 46 5.78 -19.67 4.01
CA LYS A 46 4.99 -18.50 4.43
C LYS A 46 5.82 -17.55 5.31
N ILE A 47 6.61 -18.10 6.23
CA ILE A 47 7.49 -17.33 7.11
C ILE A 47 8.62 -16.67 6.30
N GLU A 48 9.30 -17.44 5.44
CA GLU A 48 10.36 -16.93 4.56
C GLU A 48 9.83 -15.81 3.66
N LYS A 49 8.66 -16.01 3.03
CA LYS A 49 8.00 -14.97 2.23
C LYS A 49 7.70 -13.71 3.04
N GLN A 50 7.19 -13.87 4.26
CA GLN A 50 6.87 -12.73 5.11
C GLN A 50 8.15 -11.95 5.47
N ARG A 51 9.23 -12.64 5.84
CA ARG A 51 10.54 -12.03 6.13
C ARG A 51 11.06 -11.23 4.93
N MET A 52 11.06 -11.84 3.75
CA MET A 52 11.49 -11.18 2.51
C MET A 52 10.63 -9.95 2.18
N LEU A 53 9.30 -10.05 2.30
CA LEU A 53 8.42 -8.91 2.05
C LEU A 53 8.64 -7.79 3.06
N THR A 54 8.83 -8.12 4.33
CA THR A 54 9.16 -7.13 5.35
C THR A 54 10.46 -6.43 5.01
N GLU A 55 11.51 -7.16 4.61
CA GLU A 55 12.80 -6.60 4.24
C GLU A 55 12.73 -5.73 2.97
N MET A 56 12.04 -6.19 1.93
CA MET A 56 11.86 -5.44 0.69
C MET A 56 11.04 -4.15 0.89
N ASN A 57 10.09 -4.16 1.82
CA ASN A 57 9.21 -3.04 2.07
C ASN A 57 9.74 -2.05 3.13
N LYS A 58 10.91 -2.28 3.74
CA LYS A 58 11.50 -1.36 4.73
C LYS A 58 11.64 0.06 4.20
N ASP A 59 12.06 0.19 2.95
CA ASP A 59 12.35 1.48 2.32
C ASP A 59 11.23 1.92 1.36
N PHE A 60 10.06 1.27 1.42
CA PHE A 60 8.97 1.54 0.49
C PHE A 60 8.47 2.99 0.61
N GLU A 61 8.32 3.49 1.85
CA GLU A 61 7.91 4.86 2.09
C GLU A 61 8.94 5.87 1.61
N GLU A 62 10.23 5.61 1.85
CA GLU A 62 11.31 6.48 1.39
C GLU A 62 11.40 6.52 -0.13
N LYS A 63 11.28 5.37 -0.80
CA LYS A 63 11.26 5.29 -2.28
C LYS A 63 10.05 6.03 -2.84
N ARG A 64 8.87 5.85 -2.24
CA ARG A 64 7.64 6.54 -2.65
C ARG A 64 7.78 8.06 -2.50
N GLN A 65 8.33 8.54 -1.38
CA GLN A 65 8.60 9.97 -1.17
C GLN A 65 9.59 10.51 -2.20
N ARG A 66 10.68 9.77 -2.47
CA ARG A 66 11.66 10.15 -3.48
C ARG A 66 11.05 10.24 -4.89
N GLU A 67 10.17 9.32 -5.23
CA GLU A 67 9.43 9.34 -6.50
C GLU A 67 8.45 10.51 -6.57
N GLU A 68 7.72 10.79 -5.48
CA GLU A 68 6.81 11.94 -5.37
C GLU A 68 7.55 13.28 -5.45
N ASP A 69 8.72 13.39 -4.81
CA ASP A 69 9.59 14.57 -4.87
C ASP A 69 10.14 14.77 -6.28
N ALA A 70 10.67 13.71 -6.91
CA ALA A 70 11.15 13.77 -8.29
C ALA A 70 10.04 14.13 -9.29
N PHE A 71 8.82 13.64 -9.06
CA PHE A 71 7.65 14.00 -9.86
C PHE A 71 7.27 15.47 -9.66
N ARG A 72 7.24 15.97 -8.42
CA ARG A 72 6.96 17.38 -8.12
C ARG A 72 7.97 18.31 -8.80
N ASP A 73 9.25 17.96 -8.73
CA ASP A 73 10.34 18.71 -9.37
C ASP A 73 10.19 18.70 -10.90
N ALA A 74 9.87 17.55 -11.50
CA ALA A 74 9.69 17.42 -12.95
C ALA A 74 8.46 18.17 -13.48
N VAL A 75 7.38 18.22 -12.70
CA VAL A 75 6.15 18.94 -13.06
C VAL A 75 6.29 20.45 -12.85
N GLY A 76 7.31 20.91 -12.11
CA GLY A 76 7.53 22.34 -11.83
C GLY A 76 6.44 22.94 -10.94
N GLN A 77 5.71 22.10 -10.18
CA GLN A 77 4.73 22.55 -9.22
C GLN A 77 5.44 22.98 -7.93
N GLU A 78 5.91 24.23 -7.91
CA GLU A 78 6.56 24.83 -6.74
C GLU A 78 5.56 25.15 -5.60
N LEU A 79 4.29 25.34 -5.94
CA LEU A 79 3.23 25.68 -4.98
C LEU A 79 2.16 24.58 -4.97
N THR A 80 1.72 24.22 -3.77
CA THR A 80 0.45 23.49 -3.62
C THR A 80 -0.71 24.36 -4.09
N PHE A 81 -1.83 23.74 -4.46
CA PHE A 81 -3.01 24.47 -4.91
C PHE A 81 -3.50 25.52 -3.89
N ASP A 82 -3.45 25.18 -2.59
CA ASP A 82 -3.79 26.11 -1.50
C ASP A 82 -2.81 27.28 -1.39
N GLU A 83 -1.51 27.05 -1.62
CA GLU A 83 -0.50 28.12 -1.64
C GLU A 83 -0.66 29.02 -2.85
N TYR A 84 -0.97 28.44 -4.01
CA TYR A 84 -1.32 29.20 -5.21
C TYR A 84 -2.53 30.11 -4.97
N LEU A 85 -3.63 29.58 -4.42
CA LEU A 85 -4.84 30.37 -4.14
C LEU A 85 -4.59 31.53 -3.16
N LYS A 86 -3.70 31.35 -2.18
CA LYS A 86 -3.32 32.42 -1.24
C LYS A 86 -2.52 33.55 -1.90
N GLN A 87 -1.88 33.29 -3.04
CA GLN A 87 -1.12 34.30 -3.79
C GLN A 87 -1.94 34.91 -4.94
N ASP A 88 -2.97 34.20 -5.39
CA ASP A 88 -3.84 34.63 -6.49
C ASP A 88 -4.71 35.82 -6.08
N LYS A 89 -4.45 36.97 -6.70
CA LYS A 89 -5.16 38.23 -6.40
C LYS A 89 -6.65 38.15 -6.74
N GLU A 90 -7.03 37.43 -7.79
CA GLU A 90 -8.43 37.32 -8.18
C GLU A 90 -9.21 36.52 -7.15
N TYR A 91 -8.64 35.40 -6.69
CA TYR A 91 -9.21 34.59 -5.63
C TYR A 91 -9.35 35.38 -4.32
N LEU A 92 -8.30 36.07 -3.88
CA LEU A 92 -8.34 36.89 -2.66
C LEU A 92 -9.40 38.00 -2.75
N ASN A 93 -9.53 38.64 -3.91
CA ASN A 93 -10.57 39.65 -4.14
C ASN A 93 -11.98 39.04 -4.10
N ALA A 94 -12.16 37.87 -4.73
CA ALA A 94 -13.43 37.15 -4.72
C ALA A 94 -13.80 36.67 -3.31
N GLU A 95 -12.83 36.19 -2.53
CA GLU A 95 -13.00 35.77 -1.14
C GLU A 95 -13.40 36.96 -0.26
N LYS A 96 -12.69 38.08 -0.37
CA LYS A 96 -13.03 39.32 0.34
C LYS A 96 -14.44 39.81 -0.01
N ALA A 97 -14.79 39.83 -1.29
CA ALA A 97 -16.13 40.20 -1.73
C ALA A 97 -17.21 39.22 -1.21
N ALA A 98 -16.90 37.93 -1.09
CA ALA A 98 -17.79 36.95 -0.48
C ALA A 98 -17.95 37.20 1.04
N GLN A 99 -16.86 37.49 1.75
CA GLN A 99 -16.89 37.83 3.17
C GLN A 99 -17.69 39.11 3.44
N ASP A 100 -17.49 40.15 2.63
CA ASP A 100 -18.20 41.41 2.75
C ASP A 100 -19.70 41.22 2.50
N ARG A 101 -20.08 40.41 1.50
CA ARG A 101 -21.48 40.02 1.27
C ARG A 101 -22.08 39.26 2.46
N ARG A 102 -21.32 38.38 3.11
CA ARG A 102 -21.75 37.64 4.31
C ARG A 102 -21.94 38.57 5.51
N LYS A 103 -21.02 39.52 5.71
CA LYS A 103 -21.11 40.53 6.79
C LYS A 103 -22.25 41.51 6.57
N ALA A 104 -22.49 41.91 5.32
CA ALA A 104 -23.61 42.79 4.96
C ALA A 104 -24.97 42.09 5.07
N ASN A 105 -25.01 40.77 4.96
CA ASN A 105 -26.25 39.98 5.01
C ASN A 105 -26.13 38.80 5.97
N PRO A 106 -25.96 39.03 7.28
CA PRO A 106 -25.75 37.95 8.26
C PRO A 106 -26.92 36.96 8.29
N ASP A 107 -28.14 37.44 8.01
CA ASP A 107 -29.37 36.64 8.02
C ASP A 107 -29.51 35.68 6.83
N LEU A 108 -28.80 35.93 5.72
CA LEU A 108 -28.81 35.06 4.54
C LEU A 108 -27.85 33.87 4.66
N PHE A 109 -26.85 33.97 5.54
CA PHE A 109 -25.77 32.97 5.67
C PHE A 109 -25.75 32.27 7.04
N THR A 110 -26.53 32.74 8.00
CA THR A 110 -26.84 31.96 9.20
C THR A 110 -27.88 30.90 8.83
N ARG A 111 -27.55 29.62 9.00
CA ARG A 111 -28.58 28.57 8.96
C ARG A 111 -29.59 28.92 10.04
N LYS A 112 -30.84 29.23 9.66
CA LYS A 112 -31.95 29.30 10.61
C LYS A 112 -32.04 27.96 11.35
N ALA A 113 -31.51 27.92 12.57
CA ALA A 113 -31.79 26.85 13.52
C ALA A 113 -33.20 27.08 14.08
N ASN A 114 -34.23 26.95 13.23
CA ASN A 114 -35.62 26.99 13.68
C ASN A 114 -36.15 25.55 13.74
N GLY A 115 -35.91 24.92 14.89
CA GLY A 115 -36.69 23.79 15.38
C GLY A 115 -37.37 24.22 16.68
N SER A 116 -38.66 24.54 16.60
CA SER A 116 -39.63 24.52 17.71
C SER A 116 -40.92 23.94 17.16
#